data_AF-A0A2H6NIC7-F1
#
_entry.id   AF-A0A2H6NIC7-F1
#
_cell.length_a   1.000
_cell.length_b   1.000
_cell.length_c   1.000
_cell.angle_alpha   90.00
_cell.angle_beta   90.00
_cell.angle_gamma   90.00
#
_symmetry.space_group_name_H-M   'P 1'
#
loop_
_entity.id
_entity.type
_entity.pdbx_description
1 polymer ?
#
loop_
_entity_poly.entity_id
_entity_poly.type
_entity_poly.pdbx_seq_one_letter_code
_entity_poly.pdbx_strand_id
1 'polypeptide(L)'
;QFPILKGDLFSLIDHESSTWIIKGNRLEIILIKKEEEKRLWPELIVGDSRGEFIMDPAQSATIAEQLMYLTSDEMNPDPNKENPPCNAQELEECDIFLEDSTSLCRFDGHTMKITHVVNLGSNQYLFSTVVEPKEMPCFCLRHDVDALLWQPRPDQQDKWEHISTFNALGYVQASKQDKKFMACAPDHSYSALCECLRRVFIYRQPSPLTTV
;
A
#
# COMPACT_ATOMS: atom_id res chain seq x y z
N GLN A 1 17.68 -42.51 -39.03
CA GLN A 1 16.39 -41.79 -38.95
C GLN A 1 16.33 -41.16 -37.57
N PHE A 2 16.13 -39.84 -37.46
CA PHE A 2 16.10 -39.17 -36.15
C PHE A 2 14.70 -39.32 -35.52
N PRO A 3 14.61 -39.58 -34.21
CA PRO A 3 13.32 -39.64 -33.53
C PRO A 3 12.64 -38.26 -33.55
N ILE A 4 11.33 -38.23 -33.82
CA ILE A 4 10.53 -36.99 -33.88
C ILE A 4 10.41 -36.36 -32.50
N LEU A 5 10.29 -37.19 -31.46
CA LEU A 5 10.21 -36.80 -30.06
C LEU A 5 11.10 -37.74 -29.24
N LYS A 6 11.99 -37.20 -28.40
CA LYS A 6 12.89 -37.96 -27.52
C LYS A 6 13.25 -37.11 -26.29
N GLY A 7 13.11 -37.69 -25.11
CA GLY A 7 13.50 -37.08 -23.85
C GLY A 7 12.77 -37.73 -22.68
N ASP A 8 13.05 -37.25 -21.48
CA ASP A 8 12.40 -37.71 -20.25
C ASP A 8 11.06 -37.00 -20.09
N LEU A 9 9.99 -37.76 -19.84
CA LEU A 9 8.67 -37.20 -19.56
C LEU A 9 8.68 -36.49 -18.20
N PHE A 10 7.78 -35.51 -18.04
CA PHE A 10 7.68 -34.74 -16.80
C PHE A 10 7.36 -35.58 -15.56
N SER A 11 6.57 -36.64 -15.71
CA SER A 11 6.25 -37.59 -14.64
C SER A 11 6.00 -39.00 -15.20
N LEU A 12 5.80 -39.98 -14.32
CA LEU A 12 5.59 -41.38 -14.65
C LEU A 12 4.24 -41.60 -15.33
N ILE A 13 4.26 -42.46 -16.34
CA ILE A 13 3.07 -42.91 -17.07
C ILE A 13 2.81 -44.40 -16.82
N ASP A 14 1.56 -44.82 -17.02
CA ASP A 14 1.22 -46.22 -17.17
C ASP A 14 1.49 -46.65 -18.61
N HIS A 15 2.53 -47.46 -18.79
CA HIS A 15 2.95 -47.95 -20.10
C HIS A 15 1.93 -48.89 -20.75
N GLU A 16 1.18 -49.67 -19.96
CA GLU A 16 0.26 -50.68 -20.48
C GLU A 16 -1.03 -50.03 -21.01
N SER A 17 -1.50 -48.96 -20.36
CA SER A 17 -2.72 -48.24 -20.75
C SER A 17 -2.47 -47.13 -21.78
N SER A 18 -1.22 -46.76 -22.01
CA SER A 18 -0.84 -45.74 -23.00
C SER A 18 -0.87 -46.32 -24.42
N THR A 19 -1.41 -45.58 -25.37
CA THR A 19 -1.60 -46.05 -26.75
C THR A 19 -1.13 -45.01 -27.77
N TRP A 20 -0.91 -45.46 -29.01
CA TRP A 20 -0.60 -44.58 -30.12
C TRP A 20 -1.34 -45.04 -31.37
N ILE A 21 -1.71 -44.09 -32.23
CA ILE A 21 -2.48 -44.35 -33.45
C ILE A 21 -1.91 -43.49 -34.58
N ILE A 22 -1.73 -44.08 -35.76
CA ILE A 22 -1.38 -43.35 -36.98
C ILE A 22 -2.65 -43.15 -37.82
N LYS A 23 -3.00 -41.90 -38.06
CA LYS A 23 -4.14 -41.50 -38.91
C LYS A 23 -3.61 -40.69 -40.10
N GLY A 24 -3.46 -41.36 -41.25
CA GLY A 24 -2.88 -40.73 -42.45
C GLY A 24 -1.42 -40.31 -42.21
N ASN A 25 -1.15 -39.01 -42.30
CA ASN A 25 0.18 -38.43 -42.05
C ASN A 25 0.31 -37.82 -40.62
N ARG A 26 -0.47 -38.30 -39.65
CA ARG A 26 -0.47 -37.81 -38.26
C ARG A 26 -0.26 -38.98 -37.30
N LEU A 27 0.64 -38.79 -36.33
CA LEU A 27 0.84 -39.69 -35.20
C LEU A 27 0.18 -39.05 -33.97
N GLU A 28 -0.79 -39.76 -33.40
CA GLU A 28 -1.48 -39.40 -32.17
C GLU A 28 -1.00 -40.32 -31.05
N ILE A 29 -0.54 -39.74 -29.93
CA ILE A 29 -0.04 -40.49 -28.77
C ILE A 29 -0.90 -40.13 -27.58
N ILE A 30 -1.47 -41.13 -26.92
CA ILE A 30 -2.31 -41.01 -25.74
C ILE A 30 -1.54 -41.62 -24.57
N LEU A 31 -1.08 -40.77 -23.66
CA LEU A 31 -0.33 -41.19 -22.48
C LEU A 31 -1.22 -41.13 -21.25
N ILE A 32 -1.26 -42.22 -20.49
CA ILE A 32 -2.00 -42.30 -19.23
C ILE A 32 -1.02 -42.02 -18.09
N LYS A 33 -1.31 -40.99 -17.28
CA LYS A 33 -0.48 -40.66 -16.11
C LYS A 33 -0.64 -41.75 -15.05
N LYS A 34 0.47 -42.15 -14.42
CA LYS A 34 0.46 -43.16 -13.35
C LYS A 34 -0.02 -42.60 -12.01
N GLU A 35 0.16 -41.31 -11.80
CA GLU A 35 -0.29 -40.60 -10.60
C GLU A 35 -1.79 -40.27 -10.70
N GLU A 36 -2.56 -40.58 -9.65
CA GLU A 36 -3.98 -40.20 -9.54
C GLU A 36 -4.18 -38.71 -9.20
N GLU A 37 -3.13 -38.03 -8.74
CA GLU A 37 -3.19 -36.59 -8.45
C GLU A 37 -3.33 -35.79 -9.75
N LYS A 38 -4.22 -34.80 -9.74
CA LYS A 38 -4.50 -33.87 -10.85
C LYS A 38 -3.36 -32.88 -11.09
N ARG A 39 -2.12 -33.35 -11.19
CA ARG A 39 -0.97 -32.50 -11.50
C ARG A 39 -0.96 -32.16 -12.99
N LEU A 40 -1.05 -30.87 -13.26
CA LEU A 40 -0.80 -30.33 -14.60
C LEU A 40 0.66 -30.56 -14.96
N TRP A 41 0.91 -31.00 -16.20
CA TRP A 41 2.27 -31.11 -16.72
C TRP A 41 2.57 -29.79 -17.42
N PRO A 42 3.52 -28.98 -16.93
CA PRO A 42 3.88 -27.72 -17.57
C PRO A 42 4.57 -27.96 -18.91
N GLU A 43 5.20 -29.12 -19.07
CA GLU A 43 5.89 -29.57 -20.28
C GLU A 43 5.66 -31.07 -20.47
N LEU A 44 5.66 -31.55 -21.72
CA LEU A 44 5.55 -32.98 -22.01
C LEU A 44 6.88 -33.70 -21.75
N ILE A 45 7.97 -33.09 -22.23
CA ILE A 45 9.35 -33.54 -22.05
C ILE A 45 10.10 -32.44 -21.31
N VAL A 46 10.89 -32.84 -20.32
CA VAL A 46 11.65 -31.90 -19.49
C VAL A 46 12.64 -31.10 -20.35
N GLY A 47 12.49 -29.79 -20.38
CA GLY A 47 13.34 -28.86 -21.13
C GLY A 47 13.01 -28.73 -22.62
N ASP A 48 11.89 -29.29 -23.09
CA ASP A 48 11.41 -29.11 -24.47
C ASP A 48 10.23 -28.13 -24.53
N SER A 49 10.48 -26.93 -25.04
CA SER A 49 9.49 -25.85 -25.16
C SER A 49 8.75 -25.84 -26.51
N ARG A 50 8.83 -26.90 -27.31
CA ARG A 50 8.19 -26.98 -28.62
C ARG A 50 6.75 -27.47 -28.50
N GLY A 51 5.83 -26.83 -29.22
CA GLY A 51 4.41 -27.20 -29.27
C GLY A 51 3.52 -26.23 -28.48
N GLU A 52 2.23 -26.53 -28.43
CA GLU A 52 1.23 -25.74 -27.72
C GLU A 52 0.45 -26.62 -26.75
N PHE A 53 0.25 -26.12 -25.53
CA PHE A 53 -0.60 -26.77 -24.54
C PHE A 53 -2.04 -26.26 -24.71
N ILE A 54 -2.93 -27.14 -25.19
CA ILE A 54 -4.34 -26.82 -25.38
C ILE A 54 -5.14 -27.42 -24.23
N MET A 55 -5.69 -26.56 -23.38
CA MET A 55 -6.61 -26.97 -22.32
C MET A 55 -8.02 -27.18 -22.86
N ASP A 56 -8.73 -28.13 -22.26
CA ASP A 56 -10.16 -28.33 -22.49
C ASP A 56 -10.94 -27.07 -22.06
N PRO A 57 -11.80 -26.49 -22.93
CA PRO A 57 -12.58 -25.29 -22.61
C PRO A 57 -13.37 -25.37 -21.31
N ALA A 58 -13.85 -26.55 -20.93
CA ALA A 58 -14.57 -26.75 -19.67
C ALA A 58 -13.64 -26.57 -18.45
N GLN A 59 -12.40 -27.07 -18.52
CA GLN A 59 -11.42 -26.91 -17.45
C GLN A 59 -10.93 -25.48 -17.33
N SER A 60 -10.72 -24.78 -18.46
CA SER A 60 -10.37 -23.36 -18.42
C SER A 60 -11.48 -22.49 -17.82
N ALA A 61 -12.76 -22.83 -18.07
CA ALA A 61 -13.89 -22.10 -17.50
C ALA A 61 -13.95 -22.28 -15.98
N THR A 62 -13.73 -23.48 -15.46
CA THR A 62 -13.68 -23.73 -14.01
C THR A 62 -12.53 -22.96 -13.34
N ILE A 63 -11.34 -22.93 -13.96
CA ILE A 63 -10.21 -22.17 -13.43
C ILE A 63 -10.51 -20.67 -13.45
N ALA A 64 -11.10 -20.15 -14.53
CA ALA A 64 -11.50 -18.76 -14.62
C ALA A 64 -12.55 -18.38 -13.56
N GLU A 65 -13.52 -19.25 -13.28
CA GLU A 65 -14.51 -19.05 -12.22
C GLU A 65 -13.86 -19.03 -10.83
N GLN A 66 -12.93 -19.94 -10.55
CA GLN A 66 -12.20 -19.99 -9.28
C GLN A 66 -11.27 -18.78 -9.07
N LEU A 67 -10.65 -18.29 -10.14
CA LEU A 67 -9.76 -17.13 -10.11
C LEU A 67 -10.49 -15.80 -10.28
N MET A 68 -11.80 -15.83 -10.51
CA MET A 68 -12.60 -14.64 -10.78
C MET A 68 -12.42 -13.56 -9.70
N TYR A 69 -12.25 -13.95 -8.43
CA TYR A 69 -12.03 -13.00 -7.33
C TYR A 69 -10.66 -12.27 -7.41
N LEU A 70 -9.67 -12.84 -8.10
CA LEU A 70 -8.34 -12.26 -8.30
C LEU A 70 -8.20 -11.52 -9.64
N THR A 71 -8.98 -11.93 -10.64
CA THR A 71 -8.88 -11.42 -12.00
C THR A 71 -10.05 -10.52 -12.40
N SER A 72 -10.96 -10.22 -11.46
CA SER A 72 -12.07 -9.30 -11.68
C SER A 72 -11.55 -7.86 -11.72
N ASP A 73 -11.80 -7.16 -12.82
CA ASP A 73 -11.61 -5.70 -12.93
C ASP A 73 -12.65 -4.92 -12.14
N GLU A 74 -13.74 -5.56 -11.69
CA GLU A 74 -14.74 -4.95 -10.83
C GLU A 74 -14.30 -4.97 -9.37
N MET A 75 -13.90 -3.80 -8.88
CA MET A 75 -13.63 -3.57 -7.46
C MET A 75 -14.95 -3.44 -6.70
N ASN A 76 -15.27 -4.44 -5.88
CA ASN A 76 -16.37 -4.44 -4.92
C ASN A 76 -17.79 -4.28 -5.54
N PRO A 77 -18.35 -5.34 -6.15
CA PRO A 77 -19.64 -5.27 -6.85
C PRO A 77 -20.87 -5.11 -5.94
N ASP A 78 -20.74 -5.23 -4.61
CA ASP A 78 -21.87 -5.01 -3.69
C ASP A 78 -21.40 -4.43 -2.33
N PRO A 79 -21.61 -3.12 -2.08
CA PRO A 79 -21.22 -2.47 -0.83
C PRO A 79 -22.04 -2.90 0.40
N ASN A 80 -23.11 -3.70 0.24
CA ASN A 80 -23.99 -4.14 1.33
C ASN A 80 -23.77 -5.59 1.80
N LYS A 81 -22.73 -6.28 1.32
CA LYS A 81 -22.44 -7.65 1.77
C LYS A 81 -22.09 -7.70 3.26
N GLU A 82 -22.55 -8.74 3.96
CA GLU A 82 -22.35 -8.94 5.41
C GLU A 82 -20.87 -9.03 5.84
N ASN A 83 -19.95 -9.32 4.92
CA ASN A 83 -18.51 -9.29 5.13
C ASN A 83 -17.84 -8.38 4.09
N PRO A 84 -17.80 -7.05 4.30
CA PRO A 84 -16.98 -6.19 3.46
C PRO A 84 -15.51 -6.66 3.55
N PRO A 85 -14.73 -6.59 2.44
CA PRO A 85 -13.34 -7.05 2.41
C PRO A 85 -12.43 -6.29 3.38
N CYS A 86 -12.90 -5.15 3.89
CA CYS A 86 -12.26 -4.40 4.96
C CYS A 86 -13.25 -4.26 6.11
N ASN A 87 -12.91 -4.82 7.27
CA ASN A 87 -13.63 -4.57 8.50
C ASN A 87 -13.30 -3.15 8.95
N ALA A 88 -14.26 -2.23 8.90
CA ALA A 88 -14.06 -0.86 9.35
C ALA A 88 -13.69 -0.76 10.85
N GLN A 89 -13.93 -1.81 11.64
CA GLN A 89 -13.54 -1.90 13.06
C GLN A 89 -12.07 -2.33 13.25
N GLU A 90 -11.40 -2.79 12.19
CA GLU A 90 -9.97 -3.12 12.17
C GLU A 90 -9.11 -1.98 11.59
N LEU A 91 -9.73 -0.92 11.07
CA LEU A 91 -9.02 0.29 10.65
C LEU A 91 -8.39 0.96 11.88
N GLU A 92 -7.08 1.17 11.85
CA GLU A 92 -6.42 1.98 12.87
C GLU A 92 -6.87 3.44 12.73
N GLU A 93 -6.75 4.24 13.79
CA GLU A 93 -7.02 5.69 13.71
C GLU A 93 -6.21 6.40 12.61
N CYS A 94 -5.13 5.78 12.13
CA CYS A 94 -4.33 6.24 11.00
C CYS A 94 -4.91 5.93 9.62
N ASP A 95 -5.81 4.93 9.52
CA ASP A 95 -6.48 4.51 8.28
C ASP A 95 -7.84 5.19 8.09
N ILE A 96 -8.35 5.82 9.15
CA ILE A 96 -9.56 6.64 9.08
C ILE A 96 -9.26 7.85 8.21
N PHE A 97 -9.76 7.82 6.98
CA PHE A 97 -9.84 9.01 6.15
C PHE A 97 -10.77 10.00 6.86
N LEU A 98 -10.23 11.10 7.37
CA LEU A 98 -11.04 12.18 7.94
C LEU A 98 -11.98 12.68 6.83
N GLU A 99 -13.26 12.31 6.89
CA GLU A 99 -14.30 12.83 5.98
C GLU A 99 -14.32 14.37 5.98
N ASP A 100 -13.83 14.99 7.05
CA ASP A 100 -13.59 16.42 7.14
C ASP A 100 -12.32 16.80 6.37
N SER A 101 -12.50 17.31 5.15
CA SER A 101 -11.44 18.00 4.41
C SER A 101 -10.93 19.19 5.24
N THR A 102 -9.82 19.00 5.95
CA THR A 102 -9.15 20.10 6.64
C THR A 102 -8.50 21.00 5.59
N SER A 103 -8.64 22.32 5.75
CA SER A 103 -8.05 23.28 4.84
C SER A 103 -7.28 24.35 5.60
N LEU A 104 -6.14 24.74 5.05
CA LEU A 104 -5.33 25.85 5.52
C LEU A 104 -5.66 27.08 4.67
N CYS A 105 -6.23 28.10 5.30
CA CYS A 105 -6.68 29.32 4.65
C CYS A 105 -5.84 30.51 5.11
N ARG A 106 -5.36 31.32 4.16
CA ARG A 106 -4.69 32.60 4.45
C ARG A 106 -5.64 33.76 4.17
N PHE A 107 -5.89 34.59 5.17
CA PHE A 107 -6.71 35.78 5.04
C PHE A 107 -5.85 37.03 4.85
N ASP A 108 -6.29 37.92 3.98
CA ASP A 108 -5.74 39.27 3.90
C ASP A 108 -6.24 40.10 5.08
N GLY A 109 -5.33 40.67 5.87
CA GLY A 109 -5.67 41.34 7.12
C GLY A 109 -6.47 42.64 6.95
N HIS A 110 -6.48 43.24 5.76
CA HIS A 110 -7.21 44.49 5.50
C HIS A 110 -8.60 44.24 4.90
N THR A 111 -8.66 43.38 3.88
CA THR A 111 -9.89 43.09 3.14
C THR A 111 -10.70 41.94 3.74
N MET A 112 -10.11 41.17 4.67
CA MET A 112 -10.67 39.94 5.26
C MET A 112 -11.04 38.87 4.22
N LYS A 113 -10.50 38.98 3.01
CA LYS A 113 -10.71 37.99 1.95
C LYS A 113 -9.68 36.87 2.02
N ILE A 114 -10.10 35.69 1.62
CA ILE A 114 -9.20 34.54 1.48
C ILE A 114 -8.29 34.79 0.28
N THR A 115 -6.98 34.71 0.51
CA THR A 115 -5.95 34.86 -0.52
C THR A 115 -5.42 33.51 -1.00
N HIS A 116 -5.37 32.51 -0.12
CA HIS A 116 -4.87 31.16 -0.43
C HIS A 116 -5.70 30.13 0.34
N VAL A 117 -5.98 29.00 -0.31
CA VAL A 117 -6.61 27.82 0.29
C VAL A 117 -5.79 26.61 -0.09
N VAL A 118 -5.37 25.83 0.88
CA VAL A 118 -4.64 24.57 0.69
C VAL A 118 -5.45 23.45 1.34
N ASN A 119 -5.68 22.37 0.60
CA ASN A 119 -6.35 21.18 1.15
C ASN A 119 -5.31 20.31 1.88
N LEU A 120 -5.59 19.97 3.13
CA LEU A 120 -4.75 19.14 3.99
C LEU A 120 -5.30 17.71 4.14
N GLY A 121 -6.22 17.27 3.28
CA GLY A 121 -7.00 16.03 3.46
C GLY A 121 -6.19 14.75 3.69
N SER A 122 -4.92 14.70 3.26
CA SER A 122 -4.01 13.59 3.53
C SER A 122 -2.97 13.85 4.63
N ASN A 123 -2.92 15.07 5.18
CA ASN A 123 -1.90 15.52 6.11
C ASN A 123 -2.55 15.99 7.42
N GLN A 124 -2.61 15.10 8.41
CA GLN A 124 -3.19 15.37 9.72
C GLN A 124 -2.48 16.54 10.42
N TYR A 125 -3.24 17.53 10.90
CA TYR A 125 -2.71 18.55 11.81
C TYR A 125 -2.35 17.94 13.16
N LEU A 126 -1.12 18.18 13.63
CA LEU A 126 -0.60 17.63 14.89
C LEU A 126 -0.63 18.66 16.01
N PHE A 127 -0.01 19.82 15.82
CA PHE A 127 0.04 20.90 16.81
C PHE A 127 0.49 22.23 16.20
N SER A 128 0.34 23.32 16.97
CA SER A 128 0.97 24.60 16.69
C SER A 128 1.91 24.97 17.83
N THR A 129 3.01 25.66 17.52
CA THR A 129 3.99 26.10 18.51
C THR A 129 4.56 27.46 18.14
N VAL A 130 4.96 28.25 19.12
CA VAL A 130 5.67 29.51 18.90
C VAL A 130 7.15 29.26 19.13
N VAL A 131 7.91 29.23 18.04
CA VAL A 131 9.38 29.06 18.08
C VAL A 131 10.08 30.39 18.34
N GLU A 132 9.69 31.44 17.62
CA GLU A 132 10.20 32.80 17.78
C GLU A 132 9.03 33.73 18.17
N PRO A 133 9.07 34.42 19.32
CA PRO A 133 7.98 35.28 19.79
C PRO A 133 7.57 36.41 18.83
N LYS A 134 8.45 36.82 17.92
CA LYS A 134 8.16 37.87 16.91
C LYS A 134 7.47 37.35 15.65
N GLU A 135 7.49 36.03 15.44
CA GLU A 135 6.96 35.39 14.25
C GLU A 135 5.56 34.82 14.52
N MET A 136 4.83 34.50 13.44
CA MET A 136 3.59 33.74 13.57
C MET A 136 3.85 32.33 14.13
N PRO A 137 2.91 31.73 14.88
CA PRO A 137 3.05 30.35 15.31
C PRO A 137 3.28 29.40 14.13
N CYS A 138 4.24 28.50 14.29
CA CYS A 138 4.43 27.38 13.37
C CYS A 138 3.28 26.39 13.55
N PHE A 139 2.99 25.61 12.52
CA PHE A 139 2.09 24.46 12.59
C PHE A 139 2.78 23.20 12.09
N CYS A 140 2.46 22.08 12.70
CA CYS A 140 3.05 20.79 12.39
C CYS A 140 2.00 19.88 11.75
N LEU A 141 2.35 19.32 10.59
CA LEU A 141 1.53 18.37 9.85
C LEU A 141 2.21 17.01 9.82
N ARG A 142 1.42 15.95 9.99
CA ARG A 142 1.86 14.59 9.70
C ARG A 142 1.99 14.44 8.19
N HIS A 143 3.13 13.92 7.75
CA HIS A 143 3.36 13.53 6.37
C HIS A 143 3.87 12.10 6.36
N ASP A 144 3.00 11.14 6.02
CA ASP A 144 3.27 9.70 6.14
C ASP A 144 3.71 9.29 7.58
N VAL A 145 4.94 8.82 7.74
CA VAL A 145 5.49 8.42 9.05
C VAL A 145 6.11 9.59 9.81
N ASP A 146 6.34 10.72 9.15
CA ASP A 146 7.06 11.87 9.69
C ASP A 146 6.11 13.00 10.13
N ALA A 147 6.66 13.98 10.85
CA ALA A 147 5.97 15.21 11.20
C ALA A 147 6.80 16.42 10.75
N LEU A 148 6.22 17.26 9.90
CA LEU A 148 6.89 18.42 9.29
C LEU A 148 6.39 19.69 9.95
N LEU A 149 7.31 20.55 10.36
CA LEU A 149 7.03 21.84 10.98
C LEU A 149 7.13 22.95 9.92
N TRP A 150 6.06 23.73 9.80
CA TRP A 150 5.92 24.79 8.82
C TRP A 150 5.80 26.15 9.50
N GLN A 151 6.60 27.11 9.04
CA GLN A 151 6.59 28.50 9.45
C GLN A 151 5.83 29.34 8.42
N PRO A 152 4.75 30.03 8.80
CA PRO A 152 4.13 31.04 7.94
C PRO A 152 5.12 32.19 7.67
N ARG A 153 5.34 32.52 6.40
CA ARG A 153 6.19 33.62 5.93
C ARG A 153 5.39 34.59 5.07
N PRO A 154 4.78 35.64 5.66
CA PRO A 154 3.88 36.53 4.92
C PRO A 154 4.59 37.26 3.77
N ASP A 155 5.89 37.52 3.92
CA ASP A 155 6.71 38.32 3.00
C ASP A 155 7.33 37.50 1.86
N GLN A 156 7.37 36.18 1.96
CA GLN A 156 7.94 35.31 0.91
C GLN A 156 6.91 34.98 -0.17
N GLN A 157 7.36 34.57 -1.35
CA GLN A 157 6.47 34.09 -2.41
C GLN A 157 5.76 32.81 -1.97
N ASP A 158 6.56 31.84 -1.50
CA ASP A 158 6.07 30.65 -0.82
C ASP A 158 5.70 31.04 0.62
N LYS A 159 4.39 31.19 0.86
CA LYS A 159 3.85 31.69 2.13
C LYS A 159 4.09 30.78 3.34
N TRP A 160 4.64 29.60 3.09
CA TRP A 160 4.85 28.54 4.07
C TRP A 160 6.26 27.96 3.85
N GLU A 161 7.10 28.06 4.87
CA GLU A 161 8.47 27.56 4.85
C GLU A 161 8.55 26.29 5.71
N HIS A 162 9.08 25.21 5.17
CA HIS A 162 9.41 24.02 5.96
C HIS A 162 10.69 24.27 6.77
N ILE A 163 10.62 24.22 8.10
CA ILE A 163 11.73 24.59 8.98
C ILE A 163 12.34 23.42 9.76
N SER A 164 11.62 22.29 9.88
CA SER A 164 12.12 21.10 10.57
C SER A 164 11.28 19.86 10.30
N THR A 165 11.91 18.68 10.38
CA THR A 165 11.27 17.37 10.27
C THR A 165 11.56 16.52 11.52
N PHE A 166 10.51 16.00 12.14
CA PHE A 166 10.60 14.98 13.18
C PHE A 166 10.32 13.60 12.56
N ASN A 167 11.38 12.86 12.25
CA ASN A 167 11.30 11.57 11.56
C ASN A 167 10.53 10.53 12.39
N ALA A 168 9.68 9.72 11.79
CA ALA A 168 8.87 8.70 12.47
C ALA A 168 7.96 9.24 13.60
N LEU A 169 7.87 10.57 13.83
CA LEU A 169 7.03 11.12 14.88
C LEU A 169 5.55 10.89 14.57
N GLY A 170 5.15 10.89 13.29
CA GLY A 170 3.81 10.53 12.84
C GLY A 170 3.41 9.12 13.28
N TYR A 171 4.34 8.17 13.22
CA TYR A 171 4.16 6.81 13.75
C TYR A 171 4.14 6.78 15.28
N VAL A 172 5.07 7.47 15.95
CA VAL A 172 5.16 7.49 17.41
C VAL A 172 3.90 8.07 18.06
N GLN A 173 3.39 9.18 17.52
CA GLN A 173 2.19 9.83 18.06
C GLN A 173 0.92 8.98 17.88
N ALA A 174 0.85 8.21 16.79
CA ALA A 174 -0.27 7.29 16.55
C ALA A 174 -0.35 6.20 17.63
N SER A 175 0.80 5.70 18.09
CA SER A 175 0.88 4.73 19.19
C SER A 175 0.50 5.28 20.58
N LYS A 176 0.17 6.57 20.68
CA LYS A 176 -0.19 7.27 21.92
C LYS A 176 -1.63 7.77 21.82
N GLN A 177 -2.58 6.83 21.84
CA GLN A 177 -4.01 7.11 21.69
C GLN A 177 -4.56 8.05 22.78
N ASP A 178 -4.00 7.98 24.00
CA ASP A 178 -4.40 8.84 25.13
C ASP A 178 -3.77 10.25 25.12
N LYS A 179 -3.02 10.61 24.06
CA LYS A 179 -2.41 11.94 23.95
C LYS A 179 -3.48 13.04 23.87
N LYS A 180 -3.24 14.16 24.52
CA LYS A 180 -4.10 15.36 24.47
C LYS A 180 -3.39 16.57 23.91
N PHE A 181 -2.11 16.72 24.22
CA PHE A 181 -1.32 17.87 23.78
C PHE A 181 -0.02 17.39 23.14
N MET A 182 0.38 18.09 22.09
CA MET A 182 1.67 17.93 21.45
C MET A 182 2.32 19.29 21.30
N ALA A 183 3.64 19.34 21.46
CA ALA A 183 4.45 20.52 21.24
C ALA A 183 5.85 20.11 20.80
N CYS A 184 6.69 21.08 20.43
CA CYS A 184 8.12 20.84 20.26
C CYS A 184 8.94 21.96 20.89
N ALA A 185 10.21 21.67 21.13
CA ALA A 185 11.17 22.65 21.60
C ALA A 185 11.36 23.76 20.54
N PRO A 186 11.63 25.01 20.93
CA PRO A 186 11.93 26.10 20.00
C PRO A 186 13.14 25.83 19.10
N ASP A 187 14.11 25.05 19.57
CA ASP A 187 15.28 24.64 18.77
C ASP A 187 15.03 23.37 17.93
N HIS A 188 13.78 22.89 17.91
CA HIS A 188 13.34 21.66 17.23
C HIS A 188 14.06 20.39 17.68
N SER A 189 14.77 20.41 18.82
CA SER A 189 15.59 19.28 19.26
C SER A 189 14.77 18.09 19.77
N TYR A 190 13.53 18.32 20.21
CA TYR A 190 12.61 17.28 20.64
C TYR A 190 11.15 17.71 20.47
N SER A 191 10.26 16.72 20.45
CA SER A 191 8.81 16.89 20.57
C SER A 191 8.30 16.28 21.87
N ALA A 192 7.30 16.88 22.49
CA ALA A 192 6.68 16.41 23.72
C ALA A 192 5.22 16.04 23.45
N LEU A 193 4.81 14.84 23.87
CA LEU A 193 3.43 14.36 23.82
C LEU A 193 2.93 14.18 25.25
N CYS A 194 1.84 14.85 25.59
CA CYS A 194 1.28 14.86 26.94
C CYS A 194 -0.07 14.14 26.96
N GLU A 195 -0.23 13.19 27.88
CA GLU A 195 -1.49 12.50 28.15
C GLU A 195 -2.20 13.09 29.38
N CYS A 196 -3.49 12.79 29.55
CA CYS A 196 -4.24 13.20 30.76
C CYS A 196 -3.62 12.65 32.06
N LEU A 197 -2.97 11.48 32.02
CA LEU A 197 -2.51 10.76 33.20
C LEU A 197 -1.04 11.05 33.53
N ARG A 198 -0.72 12.30 33.90
CA ARG A 198 0.60 12.73 34.46
C ARG A 198 1.86 12.23 33.71
N ARG A 199 1.74 11.85 32.44
CA ARG A 199 2.83 11.33 31.61
C ARG A 199 3.10 12.27 30.47
N VAL A 200 4.38 12.59 30.28
CA VAL A 200 4.89 13.30 29.11
C VAL A 200 5.94 12.43 28.46
N PHE A 201 5.74 12.13 27.18
CA PHE A 201 6.72 11.42 26.36
C PHE A 201 7.57 12.45 25.62
N ILE A 202 8.88 12.30 25.71
CA ILE A 202 9.83 13.11 24.96
C ILE A 202 10.31 12.29 23.78
N TYR A 203 9.96 12.73 22.58
CA TYR A 203 10.49 12.22 21.33
C TYR A 203 11.72 13.05 20.95
N ARG A 204 12.88 12.39 20.77
CA ARG A 204 14.12 13.04 20.36
C ARG A 204 14.85 12.16 19.36
N GLN A 205 15.27 12.75 18.24
CA GLN A 205 16.07 12.05 17.25
C GLN A 205 17.50 11.81 17.76
N PRO A 206 18.15 10.70 17.39
CA PRO A 206 19.52 10.39 17.84
C PRO A 206 20.56 11.40 17.35
N SER A 207 20.32 12.02 16.19
CA SER A 207 21.22 12.94 15.51
C SER A 207 20.43 14.10 14.89
N PRO A 208 20.91 15.35 14.99
CA PRO A 208 20.27 16.49 14.32
C PRO A 208 20.30 16.28 12.80
N LEU A 209 19.18 16.53 12.13
CA LEU A 209 19.18 16.64 10.68
C LEU A 209 19.80 17.97 10.27
N THR A 210 20.73 17.95 9.31
CA THR A 210 21.04 19.15 8.53
C THR A 210 19.80 19.49 7.70
N THR A 211 19.12 20.57 8.07
CA THR A 211 18.05 21.15 7.25
C THR A 211 18.60 21.50 5.86
N VAL A 212 17.86 21.14 4.81
CA VAL A 212 18.15 21.49 3.40
C VAL A 212 17.67 22.92 3.14
#